data_AF-A0A2N6E0M3-F1
#
_entry.id   AF-A0A2N6E0M3-F1
#
_cell.length_a   1.000
_cell.length_b   1.000
_cell.length_c   1.000
_cell.angle_alpha   90.00
_cell.angle_beta   90.00
_cell.angle_gamma   90.00
#
_symmetry.space_group_name_H-M   'P 1'
#
loop_
_entity.id
_entity.type
_entity.pdbx_description
1 polymer ?
#
loop_
_entity_poly.entity_id
_entity_poly.type
_entity_poly.pdbx_seq_one_letter_code
_entity_poly.pdbx_strand_id
1 'polypeptide(L)'
;MGLRMRKKFIIDWKFQAKYFLYSITLLLSYTVLFAAILFIPPILGLSGGDLPERTEAARAMLNLHQSVWPAIGLVILILSAISFFLTHKIAGPVYRIKKEIAKISAGDLGITIKLRKRDDLRDLAESLNQLVDEMRLLKGTLQDNHQFMAEFVEEYNKQAENEQGSLKIDDQLYRKLLTCKEKTIITLDKFS
;
A
#
# COMPACT_ATOMS: atom_id res chain seq x y z
N MET A 1 -26.36 14.21 23.84
CA MET A 1 -25.14 13.47 23.48
C MET A 1 -25.25 13.05 22.00
N GLY A 2 -24.83 13.91 21.07
CA GLY A 2 -25.05 13.69 19.63
C GLY A 2 -24.04 12.69 19.05
N LEU A 3 -24.51 11.53 18.62
CA LEU A 3 -23.71 10.55 17.88
C LEU A 3 -23.33 11.14 16.51
N ARG A 4 -22.13 11.74 16.44
CA ARG A 4 -21.48 12.13 15.18
C ARG A 4 -21.04 10.86 14.43
N MET A 5 -21.98 10.25 13.72
CA MET A 5 -21.70 9.22 12.71
C MET A 5 -20.91 9.87 11.56
N ARG A 6 -19.58 9.71 11.54
CA ARG A 6 -18.77 10.16 10.41
C ARG A 6 -19.02 9.24 9.21
N LYS A 7 -20.03 9.56 8.41
CA LYS A 7 -20.29 8.99 7.08
C LYS A 7 -19.23 9.49 6.10
N LYS A 8 -18.16 8.72 5.91
CA LYS A 8 -17.42 8.64 4.64
C LYS A 8 -17.05 7.18 4.40
N PHE A 9 -18.05 6.44 3.93
CA PHE A 9 -18.00 4.99 3.69
C PHE A 9 -17.30 4.65 2.36
N ILE A 10 -16.96 5.67 1.56
CA ILE A 10 -16.40 5.55 0.21
C ILE A 10 -15.18 6.45 0.15
N ILE A 11 -14.00 5.84 0.26
CA ILE A 11 -12.74 6.58 0.40
C ILE A 11 -11.97 6.59 -0.94
N ASP A 12 -12.13 5.57 -1.78
CA ASP A 12 -11.60 5.55 -3.15
C ASP A 12 -12.43 4.62 -4.05
N TRP A 13 -13.61 5.09 -4.51
CA TRP A 13 -14.56 4.33 -5.34
C TRP A 13 -13.92 3.71 -6.59
N LYS A 14 -12.96 4.43 -7.19
CA LYS A 14 -12.25 3.98 -8.40
C LYS A 14 -11.38 2.74 -8.15
N PHE A 15 -10.72 2.67 -6.99
CA PHE A 15 -9.92 1.50 -6.60
C PHE A 15 -10.84 0.32 -6.34
N GLN A 16 -11.86 0.50 -5.51
CA GLN A 16 -12.79 -0.57 -5.14
C GLN A 16 -13.53 -1.14 -6.35
N ALA A 17 -14.02 -0.27 -7.25
CA ALA A 17 -14.73 -0.69 -8.46
C ALA A 17 -13.83 -1.50 -9.41
N LYS A 18 -12.55 -1.14 -9.55
CA LYS A 18 -11.60 -1.87 -10.41
C LYS A 18 -11.41 -3.31 -9.92
N TYR A 19 -11.13 -3.52 -8.63
CA TYR A 19 -10.93 -4.87 -8.08
C TYR A 19 -12.23 -5.67 -7.96
N PHE A 20 -13.34 -5.00 -7.70
CA PHE A 20 -14.66 -5.62 -7.73
C PHE A 20 -15.01 -6.12 -9.14
N LEU A 21 -14.74 -5.33 -10.19
CA LEU A 21 -14.92 -5.74 -11.58
C LEU A 21 -14.03 -6.94 -11.93
N TYR A 22 -12.75 -6.92 -11.57
CA TYR A 22 -11.87 -8.08 -11.77
C TYR A 22 -12.39 -9.34 -11.06
N SER A 23 -12.90 -9.19 -9.83
CA SER A 23 -13.48 -10.29 -9.06
C SER A 23 -14.73 -10.86 -9.73
N ILE A 24 -15.62 -10.02 -10.24
CA ILE A 24 -16.82 -10.45 -11.00
C ILE A 24 -16.41 -11.15 -12.30
N THR A 25 -15.49 -10.57 -13.07
CA THR A 25 -15.06 -11.18 -14.34
C THR A 25 -14.43 -12.54 -14.11
N LEU A 26 -13.61 -12.69 -13.07
CA LEU A 26 -13.00 -13.98 -12.69
C LEU A 26 -14.07 -14.99 -12.21
N LEU A 27 -15.05 -14.53 -11.43
CA LEU A 27 -16.14 -15.37 -10.94
C LEU A 27 -17.02 -15.87 -12.09
N LEU A 28 -17.36 -14.99 -13.04
CA LEU A 28 -18.13 -15.35 -14.22
C LEU A 28 -17.37 -16.32 -15.12
N SER A 29 -16.07 -16.10 -15.36
CA SER A 29 -15.29 -17.03 -16.19
C SER A 29 -15.21 -18.43 -15.54
N TYR A 30 -15.00 -18.50 -14.23
CA TYR A 30 -15.01 -19.77 -13.49
C TYR A 30 -16.40 -20.44 -13.53
N THR A 31 -17.47 -19.66 -13.37
CA THR A 31 -18.85 -20.16 -13.40
C THR A 31 -19.20 -20.74 -14.77
N VAL A 32 -18.82 -20.04 -15.86
CA VAL A 32 -19.04 -20.51 -17.23
C VAL A 32 -18.26 -21.78 -17.50
N LEU A 33 -16.99 -21.84 -17.08
CA LEU A 33 -16.15 -23.03 -17.25
C LEU A 33 -16.69 -24.22 -16.47
N PHE A 34 -17.10 -24.01 -15.21
CA PHE A 34 -17.70 -25.04 -14.37
C PHE A 34 -19.03 -25.56 -14.95
N ALA A 35 -19.90 -24.65 -15.41
CA ALA A 35 -21.14 -25.01 -16.07
C ALA A 35 -20.89 -25.78 -17.37
N ALA A 36 -19.92 -25.36 -18.20
CA ALA A 36 -19.56 -26.08 -19.41
C ALA A 36 -19.10 -27.51 -19.11
N ILE A 37 -18.22 -27.71 -18.12
CA ILE A 37 -17.74 -29.03 -17.72
C ILE A 37 -18.89 -29.94 -17.29
N LEU A 38 -19.85 -29.42 -16.52
CA LEU A 38 -20.99 -30.23 -16.03
C LEU A 38 -22.05 -30.50 -17.10
N PHE A 39 -22.34 -29.52 -17.97
CA PHE A 39 -23.47 -29.60 -18.91
C PHE A 39 -23.09 -30.14 -20.29
N ILE A 40 -21.82 -30.09 -20.72
CA ILE A 40 -21.41 -30.62 -22.03
C ILE A 40 -21.67 -32.14 -22.17
N PRO A 41 -21.32 -33.01 -21.21
CA PRO A 41 -21.50 -34.45 -21.39
C PRO A 41 -22.97 -34.87 -21.58
N PRO A 42 -23.93 -34.40 -20.77
CA PRO A 42 -25.36 -34.67 -21.02
C PRO A 42 -25.85 -34.13 -22.36
N ILE A 43 -25.36 -32.96 -22.82
CA ILE A 43 -25.74 -32.39 -24.11
C ILE A 43 -25.29 -33.29 -25.27
N LEU A 44 -24.07 -33.82 -25.20
CA LEU A 44 -23.56 -34.74 -26.22
C LEU A 44 -24.31 -36.09 -26.21
N GLY A 45 -24.58 -36.63 -25.02
CA GLY A 45 -25.36 -37.88 -24.87
C GLY A 45 -26.78 -37.77 -25.43
N LEU A 46 -27.42 -36.60 -25.31
CA LEU A 46 -28.73 -36.33 -25.92
C LEU A 46 -28.70 -36.28 -27.45
N SER A 47 -27.59 -35.84 -28.04
CA SER A 47 -27.47 -35.66 -29.50
C SER A 47 -26.98 -36.94 -30.21
N GLY A 48 -26.14 -37.75 -29.57
CA GLY A 48 -25.42 -38.84 -30.23
C GLY A 48 -25.82 -40.26 -29.82
N GLY A 49 -26.41 -40.46 -28.63
CA GLY A 49 -26.63 -41.79 -28.06
C GLY A 49 -27.87 -42.52 -28.55
N ASP A 50 -27.96 -43.81 -28.23
CA ASP A 50 -29.17 -44.63 -28.41
C ASP A 50 -30.28 -44.23 -27.41
N LEU A 51 -31.51 -44.75 -27.58
CA LEU A 51 -32.64 -44.47 -26.67
C LEU A 51 -32.30 -44.54 -25.17
N PRO A 52 -31.67 -45.62 -24.64
CA PRO A 52 -31.32 -45.69 -23.21
C PRO A 52 -30.32 -44.60 -22.80
N GLU A 53 -29.29 -44.35 -23.60
CA GLU A 53 -28.27 -43.31 -23.31
C GLU A 53 -28.88 -41.90 -23.31
N ARG A 54 -29.80 -41.61 -24.25
CA ARG A 54 -30.55 -40.34 -24.27
C ARG A 54 -31.42 -40.18 -23.02
N THR A 55 -32.03 -41.25 -22.53
CA THR A 55 -32.85 -41.17 -21.31
C THR A 55 -32.02 -40.92 -20.06
N GLU A 56 -30.82 -41.50 -19.97
CA GLU A 56 -29.88 -41.23 -18.88
C GLU A 56 -29.36 -39.79 -18.94
N ALA A 57 -28.97 -39.32 -20.13
CA ALA A 57 -28.51 -37.95 -20.34
C ALA A 57 -29.61 -36.91 -20.01
N ALA A 58 -30.87 -37.18 -20.39
CA ALA A 58 -32.01 -36.33 -20.04
C ALA A 58 -32.21 -36.23 -18.51
N ARG A 59 -32.14 -37.36 -17.80
CA ARG A 59 -32.25 -37.40 -16.33
C ARG A 59 -31.09 -36.64 -15.66
N ALA A 60 -29.86 -36.85 -16.13
CA ALA A 60 -28.69 -36.13 -15.64
C ALA A 60 -28.85 -34.61 -15.85
N MET A 61 -29.30 -34.19 -17.04
CA MET A 61 -29.54 -32.79 -17.38
C MET A 61 -30.57 -32.13 -16.43
N LEU A 62 -31.69 -32.81 -16.15
CA LEU A 62 -32.73 -32.34 -15.23
C LEU A 62 -32.22 -32.23 -13.78
N ASN A 63 -31.51 -33.24 -13.29
CA ASN A 63 -30.96 -33.24 -11.94
C ASN A 63 -29.89 -32.14 -11.76
N LEU A 64 -29.02 -31.96 -12.76
CA LEU A 64 -28.02 -30.90 -12.75
C LEU A 64 -28.68 -29.52 -12.73
N HIS A 65 -29.71 -29.27 -13.54
CA HIS A 65 -30.44 -27.99 -13.51
C HIS A 65 -31.03 -27.69 -12.13
N GLN A 66 -31.64 -28.68 -11.47
CA GLN A 66 -32.27 -28.47 -10.16
C GLN A 66 -31.26 -28.20 -9.04
N SER A 67 -30.10 -28.85 -9.08
CA SER A 67 -29.11 -28.77 -8.00
C SER A 67 -28.05 -27.67 -8.20
N VAL A 68 -27.60 -27.46 -9.45
CA VAL A 68 -26.43 -26.61 -9.75
C VAL A 68 -26.76 -25.11 -9.71
N TRP A 69 -27.90 -24.68 -10.23
CA TRP A 69 -28.24 -23.24 -10.26
C TRP A 69 -28.37 -22.61 -8.87
N PRO A 70 -29.08 -23.22 -7.90
CA PRO A 70 -29.11 -22.71 -6.52
C PRO A 70 -27.72 -22.68 -5.88
N ALA A 71 -26.90 -23.72 -6.11
CA ALA A 71 -25.55 -23.79 -5.57
C ALA A 71 -24.64 -22.69 -6.15
N ILE A 72 -24.69 -22.43 -7.46
CA ILE A 72 -23.97 -21.33 -8.11
C ILE A 72 -24.41 -19.98 -7.52
N GLY A 73 -25.73 -19.76 -7.38
CA GLY A 73 -26.25 -18.53 -6.78
C GLY A 73 -25.73 -18.30 -5.37
N LEU A 74 -25.68 -19.34 -4.54
CA LEU A 74 -25.14 -19.28 -3.19
C LEU A 74 -23.63 -18.96 -3.19
N VAL A 75 -22.84 -19.63 -4.05
CA VAL A 75 -21.40 -19.39 -4.17
C VAL A 75 -21.12 -17.95 -4.63
N ILE A 76 -21.85 -17.46 -5.62
CA ILE A 76 -21.72 -16.07 -6.10
C ILE A 76 -22.01 -15.08 -4.97
N LEU A 77 -23.07 -15.32 -4.19
CA LEU A 77 -23.44 -14.46 -3.07
C LEU A 77 -22.34 -14.44 -2.00
N ILE A 78 -21.83 -15.60 -1.60
CA ILE A 78 -20.76 -15.73 -0.60
C ILE A 78 -19.48 -15.03 -1.08
N LEU A 79 -19.04 -15.31 -2.31
CA LEU A 79 -17.82 -14.73 -2.86
C LEU A 79 -17.93 -13.22 -3.08
N SER A 80 -19.10 -12.73 -3.50
CA SER A 80 -19.36 -11.30 -3.62
C SER A 80 -19.29 -10.60 -2.26
N ALA A 81 -19.86 -11.20 -1.22
CA ALA A 81 -19.78 -10.68 0.13
C ALA A 81 -18.33 -10.63 0.63
N ILE A 82 -17.57 -11.73 0.47
CA ILE A 82 -16.15 -11.79 0.85
C ILE A 82 -15.33 -10.74 0.11
N SER A 83 -15.48 -10.64 -1.21
CA SER A 83 -14.76 -9.66 -2.04
C SER A 83 -15.06 -8.22 -1.60
N PHE A 84 -16.33 -7.92 -1.32
CA PHE A 84 -16.74 -6.61 -0.79
C PHE A 84 -16.06 -6.30 0.56
N PHE A 85 -16.11 -7.23 1.52
CA PHE A 85 -15.50 -7.04 2.84
C PHE A 85 -13.98 -6.87 2.75
N LEU A 86 -13.30 -7.71 1.96
CA LEU A 86 -11.84 -7.69 1.81
C LEU A 86 -11.38 -6.37 1.17
N THR A 87 -12.06 -5.95 0.09
CA THR A 87 -11.77 -4.71 -0.61
C THR A 87 -11.92 -3.50 0.32
N HIS A 88 -12.96 -3.49 1.16
CA HIS A 88 -13.18 -2.42 2.12
C HIS A 88 -12.11 -2.38 3.23
N LYS A 89 -11.71 -3.55 3.73
CA LYS A 89 -10.70 -3.68 4.78
C LYS A 89 -9.33 -3.16 4.35
N ILE A 90 -8.98 -3.29 3.07
CA ILE A 90 -7.69 -2.83 2.52
C ILE A 90 -7.75 -1.35 2.08
N ALA A 91 -8.82 -0.93 1.41
CA ALA A 91 -8.90 0.41 0.82
C ALA A 91 -8.80 1.55 1.85
N GLY A 92 -9.39 1.38 3.04
CA GLY A 92 -9.34 2.39 4.09
C GLY A 92 -7.92 2.69 4.59
N PRO A 93 -7.17 1.66 5.05
CA PRO A 93 -5.77 1.80 5.45
C PRO A 93 -4.86 2.35 4.34
N VAL A 94 -5.01 1.86 3.09
CA VAL A 94 -4.22 2.33 1.94
C VAL A 94 -4.42 3.83 1.71
N TYR A 95 -5.66 4.30 1.72
CA TYR A 95 -5.93 5.72 1.54
C TYR A 95 -5.31 6.58 2.65
N ARG A 96 -5.38 6.11 3.90
CA ARG A 96 -4.79 6.82 5.02
C ARG A 96 -3.27 6.91 4.88
N ILE A 97 -2.61 5.80 4.52
CA ILE A 97 -1.17 5.80 4.22
C ILE A 97 -0.85 6.81 3.12
N LYS A 98 -1.57 6.75 1.98
CA LYS A 98 -1.36 7.67 0.85
C LYS A 98 -1.49 9.15 1.27
N LYS A 99 -2.46 9.46 2.12
CA LYS A 99 -2.67 10.82 2.63
C LYS A 99 -1.51 11.30 3.50
N GLU A 100 -1.00 10.45 4.40
CA GLU A 100 0.13 10.85 5.25
C GLU A 100 1.43 10.93 4.42
N ILE A 101 1.67 10.01 3.49
CA ILE A 101 2.81 10.10 2.55
C ILE A 101 2.79 11.43 1.77
N ALA A 102 1.61 11.88 1.32
CA ALA A 102 1.50 13.16 0.61
C ALA A 102 1.94 14.37 1.46
N LYS A 103 1.74 14.33 2.77
CA LYS A 103 2.23 15.37 3.68
C LYS A 103 3.74 15.26 3.91
N ILE A 104 4.27 14.05 4.07
CA ILE A 104 5.71 13.80 4.15
C ILE A 104 6.41 14.32 2.90
N SER A 105 5.84 14.07 1.71
CA SER A 105 6.38 14.61 0.45
C SER A 105 6.29 16.13 0.34
N ALA A 106 5.40 16.78 1.10
CA ALA A 106 5.32 18.23 1.21
C ALA A 106 6.30 18.81 2.26
N GLY A 107 7.15 17.97 2.87
CA GLY A 107 8.15 18.37 3.86
C GLY A 107 7.68 18.31 5.31
N ASP A 108 6.43 17.91 5.57
CA ASP A 108 5.92 17.70 6.93
C ASP A 108 6.37 16.33 7.45
N LEU A 109 7.59 16.31 8.00
CA LEU A 109 8.13 15.13 8.66
C LEU A 109 7.58 14.97 10.08
N GLY A 110 6.81 15.89 10.65
CA GLY A 110 6.34 15.81 12.04
C GLY A 110 5.23 14.78 12.29
N ILE A 111 4.73 14.14 11.24
CA ILE A 111 3.58 13.23 11.32
C ILE A 111 4.00 11.78 11.58
N THR A 112 3.06 11.01 12.13
CA THR A 112 3.19 9.56 12.32
C THR A 112 2.02 8.84 11.68
N ILE A 113 2.30 7.85 10.84
CA ILE A 113 1.30 7.00 10.21
C ILE A 113 0.80 5.99 11.24
N LYS A 114 -0.41 6.19 11.75
CA LYS A 114 -1.07 5.26 12.70
C LYS A 114 -2.32 4.63 12.09
N LEU A 115 -2.32 3.31 11.95
CA LEU A 115 -3.47 2.52 11.53
C LEU A 115 -4.24 1.93 12.72
N ARG A 116 -5.46 1.44 12.49
CA ARG A 116 -6.27 0.80 13.54
C ARG A 116 -5.74 -0.60 13.84
N LYS A 117 -6.00 -1.12 15.05
CA LYS A 117 -5.49 -2.42 15.52
C LYS A 117 -5.81 -3.61 14.60
N ARG A 118 -6.94 -3.56 13.88
CA ARG A 118 -7.45 -4.61 12.98
C ARG A 118 -7.13 -4.38 11.50
N ASP A 119 -6.37 -3.33 11.18
CA ASP A 119 -5.96 -3.07 9.81
C ASP A 119 -4.77 -3.98 9.47
N ASP A 120 -4.78 -4.57 8.27
CA ASP A 120 -3.75 -5.54 7.86
C ASP A 120 -2.42 -4.89 7.44
N LEU A 121 -2.41 -3.58 7.20
CA LEU A 121 -1.23 -2.83 6.70
C LEU A 121 -0.41 -2.15 7.81
N ARG A 122 -0.52 -2.64 9.06
CA ARG A 122 0.18 -2.02 10.20
C ARG A 122 1.69 -2.09 10.08
N ASP A 123 2.21 -3.23 9.63
CA ASP A 123 3.66 -3.42 9.47
C ASP A 123 4.22 -2.46 8.42
N LEU A 124 3.48 -2.24 7.33
CA LEU A 124 3.81 -1.22 6.33
C LEU A 124 3.81 0.19 6.93
N ALA A 125 2.82 0.52 7.76
CA ALA A 125 2.79 1.82 8.43
C ALA A 125 3.97 2.00 9.40
N GLU A 126 4.41 0.94 10.06
CA GLU A 126 5.57 0.95 10.95
C GLU A 126 6.87 1.13 10.18
N SER A 127 7.10 0.39 9.10
CA SER A 127 8.26 0.58 8.22
C SER A 127 8.30 1.99 7.60
N LEU A 128 7.14 2.55 7.24
CA LEU A 128 7.08 3.94 6.76
C LEU A 128 7.40 4.95 7.86
N ASN A 129 7.00 4.70 9.11
CA ASN A 129 7.38 5.58 10.21
C ASN A 129 8.89 5.53 10.46
N GLN A 130 9.51 4.34 10.41
CA GLN A 130 10.96 4.20 10.49
C GLN A 130 11.64 5.02 9.38
N LEU A 131 11.16 4.92 8.13
CA LEU A 131 11.67 5.73 7.03
C LEU A 131 11.55 7.25 7.31
N VAL A 132 10.42 7.71 7.85
CA VAL A 132 10.23 9.13 8.21
C VAL A 132 11.20 9.54 9.32
N ASP A 133 11.45 8.68 10.29
CA ASP A 133 12.42 8.94 11.37
C ASP A 133 13.84 9.09 10.80
N GLU A 134 14.23 8.25 9.83
CA GLU A 134 15.50 8.40 9.11
C GLU A 134 15.59 9.71 8.33
N MET A 135 14.51 10.10 7.65
CA MET A 135 14.45 11.40 6.96
C MET A 135 14.59 12.58 7.94
N ARG A 136 14.05 12.47 9.16
CA ARG A 136 14.23 13.50 10.19
C ARG A 136 15.67 13.59 10.64
N LEU A 137 16.34 12.45 10.85
CA LEU A 137 17.75 12.41 11.22
C LEU A 137 18.61 13.04 10.12
N LEU A 138 18.38 12.66 8.86
CA LEU A 138 19.08 13.25 7.71
C LEU A 138 18.86 14.77 7.63
N LYS A 139 17.61 15.22 7.78
CA LYS A 139 17.30 16.66 7.81
C LYS A 139 18.05 17.38 8.93
N GLY A 140 18.10 16.78 10.12
CA GLY A 140 18.85 17.31 11.27
C GLY A 140 20.34 17.47 10.95
N THR A 141 20.98 16.41 10.43
CA THR A 141 22.40 16.46 10.01
C THR A 141 22.64 17.55 8.96
N LEU A 142 21.74 17.72 7.99
CA LEU A 142 21.86 18.79 6.99
C LEU A 142 21.72 20.19 7.60
N GLN A 143 20.82 20.38 8.57
CA GLN A 143 20.67 21.65 9.28
C GLN A 143 21.88 21.97 10.15
N ASP A 144 22.41 20.99 10.89
CA ASP A 144 23.64 21.11 11.68
C ASP A 144 24.82 21.50 10.77
N ASN A 145 24.96 20.82 9.63
CA ASN A 145 26.00 21.11 8.65
C ASN A 145 25.86 22.53 8.07
N HIS A 146 24.63 22.95 7.72
CA HIS A 146 24.38 24.29 7.20
C HIS A 146 24.70 25.36 8.24
N GLN A 147 24.29 25.19 9.50
CA GLN A 147 24.60 26.11 10.58
C GLN A 147 26.12 26.19 10.79
N PHE A 148 26.81 25.05 10.82
CA PHE A 148 28.26 25.00 10.95
C PHE A 148 28.97 25.73 9.81
N MET A 149 28.54 25.54 8.55
CA MET A 149 29.10 26.25 7.40
C MET A 149 28.86 27.76 7.47
N ALA A 150 27.67 28.19 7.92
CA ALA A 150 27.37 29.61 8.10
C ALA A 150 28.26 30.25 9.18
N GLU A 151 28.42 29.60 10.33
CA GLU A 151 29.33 30.03 11.41
C GLU A 151 30.78 30.10 10.90
N PHE A 152 31.23 29.09 10.16
CA PHE A 152 32.59 29.03 9.59
C PHE A 152 32.87 30.18 8.60
N VAL A 153 31.92 30.51 7.72
CA VAL A 153 32.06 31.61 6.75
C VAL A 153 32.07 32.97 7.46
N GLU A 154 31.27 33.16 8.50
CA GLU A 154 31.27 34.41 9.27
C GLU A 154 32.58 34.62 10.03
N GLU A 155 33.10 33.57 10.67
CA GLU A 155 34.42 33.56 11.32
C GLU A 155 35.53 33.89 10.31
N TYR A 156 35.46 33.29 9.11
CA TYR A 156 36.39 33.55 8.03
C TYR A 156 36.38 35.01 7.58
N ASN A 157 35.21 35.59 7.33
CA ASN A 157 35.10 36.99 6.90
C ASN A 157 35.68 37.95 7.96
N LYS A 158 35.43 37.70 9.25
CA LYS A 158 36.00 38.50 10.34
C LYS A 158 37.53 38.40 10.42
N GLN A 159 38.11 37.23 10.16
CA GLN A 159 39.56 37.07 10.13
C GLN A 159 40.19 37.72 8.89
N ALA A 160 39.54 37.61 7.72
CA ALA A 160 39.99 38.21 6.48
C ALA A 160 39.96 39.76 6.52
N GLU A 161 39.04 40.36 7.26
CA GLU A 161 39.00 41.82 7.49
C GLU A 161 40.11 42.31 8.44
N ASN A 162 40.57 41.47 9.36
CA ASN A 162 41.50 41.86 10.43
C ASN A 162 42.98 41.55 10.13
N GLU A 163 43.31 40.55 9.30
CA GLU A 163 44.70 40.21 8.96
C GLU A 163 44.89 39.83 7.47
N GLN A 164 45.72 40.60 6.76
CA GLN A 164 46.33 40.16 5.50
C GLN A 164 47.40 39.08 5.80
N GLY A 165 46.98 37.84 6.01
CA GLY A 165 47.90 36.70 5.88
C GLY A 165 47.79 35.58 6.91
N SER A 166 47.53 34.39 6.38
CA SER A 166 47.59 33.06 7.00
C SER A 166 46.40 32.68 7.90
N LEU A 167 45.60 31.77 7.33
CA LEU A 167 44.49 31.08 7.95
C LEU A 167 44.95 30.30 9.19
N LYS A 168 44.44 30.60 10.39
CA LYS A 168 44.63 29.75 11.58
C LYS A 168 43.32 29.04 11.89
N ILE A 169 43.23 27.77 11.48
CA ILE A 169 42.19 26.86 11.97
C ILE A 169 42.56 26.52 13.42
N ASP A 170 41.78 27.04 14.37
CA ASP A 170 41.94 26.67 15.78
C ASP A 170 41.52 25.19 16.03
N ASP A 171 42.08 24.55 17.05
CA ASP A 171 41.83 23.14 17.40
C ASP A 171 40.34 22.84 17.63
N GLN A 172 39.58 23.80 18.18
CA GLN A 172 38.14 23.70 18.37
C GLN A 172 37.39 23.68 17.02
N LEU A 173 37.78 24.54 16.07
CA LEU A 173 37.20 24.56 14.73
C LEU A 173 37.51 23.28 13.95
N TYR A 174 38.74 22.78 14.04
CA TYR A 174 39.16 21.53 13.43
C TYR A 174 38.37 20.32 13.95
N ARG A 175 38.15 20.23 15.27
CA ARG A 175 37.35 19.17 15.90
C ARG A 175 35.89 19.22 15.43
N LYS A 176 35.26 20.40 15.38
CA LYS A 176 33.90 20.54 14.85
C LYS A 176 33.80 20.07 13.39
N LEU A 177 34.80 20.41 12.56
CA LEU A 177 34.92 19.97 11.17
C LEU A 177 34.99 18.44 11.05
N LEU A 178 35.81 17.79 11.88
CA LEU A 178 35.91 16.33 11.93
C LEU A 178 34.59 15.68 12.32
N THR A 179 33.93 16.17 13.38
CA THR A 179 32.62 15.64 13.81
C THR A 179 31.55 15.82 12.72
N CYS A 180 31.52 16.98 12.06
CA CYS A 180 30.62 17.26 10.95
C CYS A 180 30.84 16.28 9.78
N LYS A 181 32.12 16.06 9.41
CA LYS A 181 32.50 15.11 8.36
C LYS A 181 32.10 13.68 8.74
N GLU A 182 32.38 13.25 9.97
CA GLU A 182 32.09 11.90 10.45
C GLU A 182 30.59 11.62 10.49
N LYS A 183 29.79 12.55 11.05
CA LYS A 183 28.32 12.45 11.02
C LYS A 183 27.78 12.36 9.59
N THR A 184 28.33 13.14 8.67
CA THR A 184 27.91 13.14 7.26
C THR A 184 28.28 11.83 6.55
N ILE A 185 29.43 11.24 6.87
CA ILE A 185 29.82 9.93 6.33
C ILE A 185 28.89 8.85 6.85
N ILE A 186 28.64 8.78 8.17
CA ILE A 186 27.71 7.79 8.78
C ILE A 186 26.29 7.98 8.20
N THR A 187 25.84 9.24 8.17
CA THR A 187 24.95 9.84 7.17
C THR A 187 24.72 9.04 5.89
N LEU A 188 25.67 9.23 4.99
CA LEU A 188 25.65 8.78 3.60
C LEU A 188 25.84 7.27 3.47
N ASP A 189 26.65 6.64 4.31
CA ASP A 189 26.90 5.19 4.30
C ASP A 189 25.61 4.40 4.53
N LYS A 190 24.70 4.94 5.35
CA LYS A 190 23.37 4.35 5.58
C LYS A 190 22.46 4.34 4.34
N PHE A 191 22.72 5.22 3.36
CA PHE A 191 21.92 5.36 2.14
C PHE A 191 22.67 4.92 0.86
N SER A 192 23.89 4.40 0.99
CA SER A 192 24.70 3.86 -0.12
C SER A 192 24.45 2.38 -0.34
#